data_AF-A0A8S4NGP0-F1
#
_entry.id   AF-A0A8S4NGP0-F1
#
_cell.length_a   1.000
_cell.length_b   1.000
_cell.length_c   1.000
_cell.angle_alpha   90.00
_cell.angle_beta   90.00
_cell.angle_gamma   90.00
#
_symmetry.space_group_name_H-M   'P 1'
#
loop_
_entity.id
_entity.type
_entity.pdbx_description
1 polymer ?
#
loop_
_entity_poly.entity_id
_entity_poly.type
_entity_poly.pdbx_seq_one_letter_code
_entity_poly.pdbx_strand_id
1 'polypeptide(L)'
;MMLVLVLICIVGHVASQLTVAQVNVMKTRLNRAIDESYDELENTHPLIAGAVRLAFHDCVGGCDGCINHNNPENAGLRFYTNQLDSVYDAEFSSQLSRADFYVLASITAVERGAEFANCLPEDADCTPQLTFRYGRPDCPTSPNTNIVQEFPNAREGVGDQITYFQNEFGFNVRETVAIIGAHTLGRAHTENLGWEGSWVRSADVLNNAFYHDMQDAGWRWTHRDNTPYLDERHFQWEGSGGVTIMLNSDMGLLLDQEPNEDGSVDCDWSNFGGHKTQTCEMVLSLVLICTCIVGHVTSQLTVAQVNATKARINEAITESYDELLFTHPLLAGSVRLAFHDCVGGCDGCINHNNPENAGLRFYTNTLDPIYDAEFSDQFSRADFYVLAAITAVERGAEFANCLPEDADCTPQLTFRYGRPDCPTSPNTDLVLPFPDAHRGVENQTAYFQREFGFNVRETVAIIGAHTLGRAHTENSGWEGRWVQNPDALNNAFYTDMQDAGWRWIHWDNTEYLNVSHFQWEGSRGGEAMMLNSDMGLLLDQEPNEDGSVDCDWSVCPFASTVDILNEYAFLNNVWIRDFTGAFQKLIENKNSNLALPTP
;
A
#
# COMPACT_ATOMS: atom_id res chain seq x y z
N MET A 1 12.43 -22.06 -56.91
CA MET A 1 13.61 -21.19 -56.66
C MET A 1 13.13 -20.18 -55.63
N MET A 2 13.30 -20.33 -54.31
CA MET A 2 14.41 -20.81 -53.48
C MET A 2 14.02 -22.00 -52.59
N LEU A 3 14.90 -22.99 -52.51
CA LEU A 3 15.03 -23.92 -51.37
C LEU A 3 15.55 -23.14 -50.17
N VAL A 4 15.13 -23.46 -48.93
CA VAL A 4 16.08 -23.91 -47.88
C VAL A 4 15.39 -24.92 -46.95
N LEU A 5 16.11 -26.02 -46.78
CA LEU A 5 15.98 -27.20 -45.95
C LEU A 5 15.13 -27.09 -44.65
N VAL A 6 14.16 -28.00 -44.56
CA VAL A 6 13.72 -28.63 -43.32
C VAL A 6 14.86 -29.54 -42.83
N LEU A 7 15.51 -29.15 -41.74
CA LEU A 7 16.40 -30.03 -40.97
C LEU A 7 15.58 -30.65 -39.84
N ILE A 8 15.31 -31.95 -39.96
CA ILE A 8 14.76 -32.78 -38.89
C ILE A 8 15.91 -33.48 -38.16
N CYS A 9 15.75 -33.57 -36.83
CA CYS A 9 16.46 -34.39 -35.84
C CYS A 9 17.80 -33.88 -35.30
N ILE A 10 17.78 -33.35 -34.06
CA ILE A 10 18.30 -34.10 -32.89
C ILE A 10 17.34 -33.88 -31.71
N VAL A 11 16.71 -34.98 -31.30
CA VAL A 11 16.09 -35.30 -30.00
C VAL A 11 16.07 -34.14 -28.98
N GLY A 12 14.99 -33.35 -28.98
CA GLY A 12 14.55 -32.73 -27.74
C GLY A 12 14.15 -33.87 -26.82
N HIS A 13 15.00 -34.23 -25.86
CA HIS A 13 14.52 -34.94 -24.69
C HIS A 13 13.36 -34.11 -24.18
N VAL A 14 12.14 -34.67 -24.27
CA VAL A 14 11.08 -34.27 -23.35
C VAL A 14 11.72 -34.55 -21.99
N ALA A 15 12.23 -33.50 -21.31
CA ALA A 15 12.73 -33.63 -19.96
C ALA A 15 11.58 -34.29 -19.20
N SER A 16 11.78 -35.56 -18.81
CA SER A 16 10.78 -36.28 -18.05
C SER A 16 10.44 -35.42 -16.85
N GLN A 17 9.16 -35.13 -16.64
CA GLN A 17 8.73 -34.38 -15.47
C GLN A 17 9.36 -34.96 -14.21
N LEU A 18 10.06 -34.13 -13.44
CA LEU A 18 10.66 -34.54 -12.17
C LEU A 18 9.57 -35.11 -11.27
N THR A 19 9.76 -36.35 -10.85
CA THR A 19 8.85 -37.00 -9.91
C THR A 19 9.15 -36.56 -8.48
N VAL A 20 8.15 -36.60 -7.60
CA VAL A 20 8.32 -36.33 -6.16
C VAL A 20 9.42 -37.21 -5.55
N ALA A 21 9.53 -38.47 -5.99
CA ALA A 21 10.56 -39.39 -5.53
C ALA A 21 11.98 -38.91 -5.91
N GLN A 22 12.18 -38.37 -7.12
CA GLN A 22 13.46 -37.81 -7.54
C GLN A 22 13.83 -36.57 -6.72
N VAL A 23 12.87 -35.66 -6.49
CA VAL A 23 13.06 -34.48 -5.64
C VAL A 23 13.44 -34.89 -4.22
N ASN A 24 12.78 -35.90 -3.64
CA ASN A 24 13.10 -36.37 -2.28
C ASN A 24 14.51 -36.99 -2.18
N VAL A 25 14.98 -37.67 -3.23
CA VAL A 25 16.38 -38.16 -3.30
C VAL A 25 17.36 -36.99 -3.32
N MET A 26 17.08 -35.95 -4.12
CA MET A 26 17.88 -34.73 -4.16
C MET A 26 17.93 -34.04 -2.79
N LYS A 27 16.76 -33.83 -2.15
CA LYS A 27 16.66 -33.26 -0.80
C LYS A 27 17.45 -34.07 0.24
N THR A 28 17.40 -35.39 0.16
CA THR A 28 18.19 -36.27 1.05
C THR A 28 19.70 -36.04 0.87
N ARG A 29 20.17 -35.85 -0.37
CA ARG A 29 21.58 -35.59 -0.63
C ARG A 29 22.00 -34.19 -0.18
N LEU A 30 21.14 -33.19 -0.40
CA LEU A 30 21.32 -31.81 0.06
C LEU A 30 21.36 -31.71 1.59
N ASN A 31 20.45 -32.38 2.30
CA ASN A 31 20.48 -32.46 3.77
C ASN A 31 21.80 -33.05 4.28
N ARG A 32 22.32 -34.10 3.61
CA ARG A 32 23.65 -34.62 3.96
C ARG A 32 24.75 -33.58 3.75
N ALA A 33 24.73 -32.85 2.63
CA ALA A 33 25.71 -31.80 2.39
C ALA A 33 25.64 -30.70 3.46
N ILE A 34 24.42 -30.30 3.85
CA ILE A 34 24.17 -29.35 4.93
C ILE A 34 24.78 -29.87 6.25
N ASP A 35 24.47 -31.10 6.65
CA ASP A 35 25.01 -31.71 7.87
C ASP A 35 26.54 -31.82 7.83
N GLU A 36 27.11 -32.15 6.67
CA GLU A 36 28.56 -32.22 6.43
C GLU A 36 29.25 -30.85 6.46
N SER A 37 28.50 -29.75 6.34
CA SER A 37 29.05 -28.39 6.36
C SER A 37 29.33 -27.84 7.75
N TYR A 38 28.94 -28.55 8.81
CA TYR A 38 29.05 -28.11 10.20
C TYR A 38 30.42 -27.51 10.55
N ASP A 39 30.42 -26.28 11.05
CA ASP A 39 31.60 -25.57 11.53
C ASP A 39 31.67 -25.62 13.06
N GLU A 40 32.72 -26.25 13.60
CA GLU A 40 32.91 -26.41 15.05
C GLU A 40 33.22 -25.08 15.77
N LEU A 41 33.82 -24.10 15.09
CA LEU A 41 34.20 -22.82 15.69
C LEU A 41 32.98 -21.91 15.81
N GLU A 42 32.12 -21.92 14.80
CA GLU A 42 30.91 -21.11 14.78
C GLU A 42 29.70 -21.82 15.40
N ASN A 43 29.78 -23.15 15.56
CA ASN A 43 28.70 -24.00 16.03
C ASN A 43 27.43 -23.82 15.18
N THR A 44 27.59 -23.80 13.85
CA THR A 44 26.51 -23.63 12.88
C THR A 44 26.73 -24.51 11.65
N HIS A 45 25.69 -24.64 10.83
CA HIS A 45 25.74 -25.28 9.51
C HIS A 45 25.72 -24.22 8.40
N PRO A 46 26.88 -23.74 7.92
CA PRO A 46 26.99 -22.60 7.01
C PRO A 46 26.25 -22.80 5.67
N LEU A 47 26.01 -24.03 5.22
CA LEU A 47 25.19 -24.26 4.02
C LEU A 47 23.69 -23.95 4.22
N ILE A 48 23.18 -23.84 5.44
CA ILE A 48 21.78 -23.42 5.67
C ILE A 48 21.60 -21.98 5.19
N ALA A 49 22.32 -21.04 5.80
CA ALA A 49 22.28 -19.64 5.38
C ALA A 49 22.87 -19.44 3.98
N GLY A 50 23.95 -20.16 3.66
CA GLY A 50 24.66 -20.05 2.39
C GLY A 50 23.82 -20.43 1.18
N ALA A 51 23.01 -21.48 1.27
CA ALA A 51 22.11 -21.87 0.18
C ALA A 51 20.96 -20.87 -0.01
N VAL A 52 20.41 -20.32 1.08
CA VAL A 52 19.38 -19.27 1.04
C VAL A 52 19.94 -18.00 0.39
N ARG A 53 21.11 -17.53 0.84
CA ARG A 53 21.80 -16.37 0.25
C ARG A 53 22.13 -16.62 -1.22
N LEU A 54 22.67 -17.79 -1.57
CA LEU A 54 22.99 -18.11 -2.96
C LEU A 54 21.76 -18.03 -3.89
N ALA A 55 20.63 -18.62 -3.47
CA ALA A 55 19.40 -18.57 -4.27
C ALA A 55 18.85 -17.14 -4.41
N PHE A 56 18.92 -16.31 -3.36
CA PHE A 56 18.54 -14.90 -3.46
C PHE A 56 19.41 -14.16 -4.48
N HIS A 57 20.74 -14.29 -4.39
CA HIS A 57 21.67 -13.61 -5.29
C HIS A 57 21.58 -14.12 -6.75
N ASP A 58 21.33 -15.40 -6.96
CA ASP A 58 21.02 -15.95 -8.29
C ASP A 58 19.70 -15.38 -8.84
N CYS A 59 18.70 -15.20 -7.97
CA CYS A 59 17.39 -14.70 -8.36
C CYS A 59 17.33 -13.21 -8.65
N VAL A 60 18.15 -12.38 -8.00
CA VAL A 60 18.42 -11.01 -8.45
C VAL A 60 18.99 -11.02 -9.88
N GLY A 61 19.78 -12.03 -10.23
CA GLY A 61 20.27 -12.27 -11.59
C GLY A 61 19.28 -12.89 -12.57
N GLY A 62 18.03 -13.19 -12.16
CA GLY A 62 17.01 -13.84 -13.00
C GLY A 62 16.77 -15.32 -12.68
N CYS A 63 17.36 -15.84 -11.60
CA CYS A 63 17.28 -17.24 -11.15
C CYS A 63 17.75 -18.21 -12.25
N ASP A 64 18.92 -17.96 -12.83
CA ASP A 64 19.41 -18.66 -14.03
C ASP A 64 20.68 -19.50 -13.76
N GLY A 65 21.00 -19.79 -12.50
CA GLY A 65 22.09 -20.66 -12.10
C GLY A 65 23.47 -20.08 -12.37
N CYS A 66 23.60 -18.75 -12.38
CA CYS A 66 24.82 -18.03 -12.73
C CYS A 66 25.16 -16.91 -11.74
N ILE A 67 26.36 -17.00 -11.15
CA ILE A 67 26.85 -16.01 -10.20
C ILE A 67 28.06 -15.27 -10.78
N ASN A 68 28.07 -13.94 -10.63
CA ASN A 68 29.26 -13.14 -10.85
C ASN A 68 30.06 -13.01 -9.55
N HIS A 69 31.06 -13.88 -9.37
CA HIS A 69 31.94 -13.86 -8.19
C HIS A 69 32.89 -12.66 -8.13
N ASN A 70 32.95 -11.82 -9.16
CA ASN A 70 33.70 -10.57 -9.13
C ASN A 70 32.84 -9.38 -8.68
N ASN A 71 31.52 -9.55 -8.53
CA ASN A 71 30.66 -8.54 -7.92
C ASN A 71 30.94 -8.50 -6.41
N PRO A 72 31.28 -7.34 -5.82
CA PRO A 72 31.51 -7.20 -4.38
C PRO A 72 30.35 -7.75 -3.51
N GLU A 73 29.10 -7.55 -3.93
CA GLU A 73 27.90 -8.04 -3.21
C GLU A 73 27.83 -9.57 -3.13
N ASN A 74 28.49 -10.26 -4.08
CA ASN A 74 28.60 -11.72 -4.13
C ASN A 74 29.83 -12.25 -3.36
N ALA A 75 30.55 -11.42 -2.61
CA ALA A 75 31.72 -11.83 -1.83
C ALA A 75 31.36 -12.96 -0.84
N GLY A 76 32.24 -13.95 -0.74
CA GLY A 76 32.03 -15.14 0.07
C GLY A 76 31.17 -16.24 -0.58
N LEU A 77 30.32 -15.94 -1.58
CA LEU A 77 29.43 -16.95 -2.18
C LEU A 77 30.16 -18.13 -2.83
N ARG A 78 31.43 -17.96 -3.21
CA ARG A 78 32.25 -19.01 -3.82
C ARG A 78 32.46 -20.22 -2.91
N PHE A 79 32.45 -20.02 -1.59
CA PHE A 79 32.50 -21.12 -0.64
C PHE A 79 31.27 -22.05 -0.75
N TYR A 80 30.08 -21.47 -0.95
CA TYR A 80 28.83 -22.22 -1.09
C TYR A 80 28.64 -22.80 -2.49
N THR A 81 28.94 -22.03 -3.55
CA THR A 81 28.82 -22.55 -4.93
C THR A 81 29.74 -23.74 -5.15
N ASN A 82 31.00 -23.71 -4.67
CA ASN A 82 31.90 -24.87 -4.78
C ASN A 82 31.33 -26.16 -4.16
N GLN A 83 30.64 -26.05 -3.02
CA GLN A 83 30.07 -27.20 -2.33
C GLN A 83 28.82 -27.73 -3.06
N LEU A 84 27.90 -26.84 -3.40
CA LEU A 84 26.65 -27.19 -4.06
C LEU A 84 26.88 -27.66 -5.51
N ASP A 85 27.77 -27.00 -6.25
CA ASP A 85 28.12 -27.38 -7.62
C ASP A 85 28.77 -28.76 -7.68
N SER A 86 29.60 -29.11 -6.68
CA SER A 86 30.17 -30.45 -6.57
C SER A 86 29.09 -31.53 -6.44
N VAL A 87 28.05 -31.28 -5.62
CA VAL A 87 26.90 -32.19 -5.49
C VAL A 87 26.09 -32.27 -6.79
N TYR A 88 25.82 -31.12 -7.41
CA TYR A 88 25.08 -31.05 -8.67
C TYR A 88 25.80 -31.78 -9.81
N ASP A 89 27.08 -31.47 -10.03
CA ASP A 89 27.88 -32.01 -11.13
C ASP A 89 28.03 -33.53 -11.00
N ALA A 90 28.18 -34.03 -9.76
CA ALA A 90 28.34 -35.45 -9.48
C ALA A 90 27.07 -36.28 -9.70
N GLU A 91 25.89 -35.76 -9.33
CA GLU A 91 24.69 -36.59 -9.17
C GLU A 91 23.46 -36.10 -9.98
N PHE A 92 23.36 -34.81 -10.27
CA PHE A 92 22.09 -34.18 -10.68
C PHE A 92 22.12 -33.38 -11.99
N SER A 93 23.30 -33.12 -12.56
CA SER A 93 23.48 -32.34 -13.80
C SER A 93 22.75 -32.87 -15.05
N SER A 94 22.30 -34.13 -15.03
CA SER A 94 21.50 -34.72 -16.10
C SER A 94 19.99 -34.73 -15.83
N GLN A 95 19.55 -34.28 -14.64
CA GLN A 95 18.18 -34.40 -14.15
C GLN A 95 17.43 -33.05 -14.10
N LEU A 96 18.12 -31.97 -13.76
CA LEU A 96 17.59 -30.60 -13.68
C LEU A 96 18.68 -29.59 -14.02
N SER A 97 18.29 -28.34 -14.26
CA SER A 97 19.23 -27.23 -14.43
C SER A 97 19.88 -26.84 -13.11
N ARG A 98 21.03 -26.16 -13.18
CA ARG A 98 21.70 -25.62 -11.99
C ARG A 98 20.84 -24.55 -11.32
N ALA A 99 20.15 -23.73 -12.12
CA ALA A 99 19.15 -22.77 -11.66
C ALA A 99 18.09 -23.42 -10.76
N ASP A 100 17.48 -24.53 -11.21
CA ASP A 100 16.51 -25.25 -10.39
C ASP A 100 17.17 -25.94 -9.19
N PHE A 101 18.43 -26.38 -9.31
CA PHE A 101 19.18 -26.99 -8.22
C PHE A 101 19.48 -26.01 -7.08
N TYR A 102 19.87 -24.76 -7.37
CA TYR A 102 20.09 -23.73 -6.36
C TYR A 102 18.80 -23.40 -5.58
N VAL A 103 17.68 -23.28 -6.28
CA VAL A 103 16.37 -23.08 -5.63
C VAL A 103 16.01 -24.28 -4.76
N LEU A 104 16.24 -25.52 -5.22
CA LEU A 104 15.99 -26.71 -4.42
C LEU A 104 16.91 -26.79 -3.19
N ALA A 105 18.18 -26.40 -3.33
CA ALA A 105 19.13 -26.31 -2.22
C ALA A 105 18.66 -25.31 -1.16
N SER A 106 18.19 -24.13 -1.57
CA SER A 106 17.61 -23.13 -0.67
C SER A 106 16.36 -23.64 0.05
N ILE A 107 15.40 -24.23 -0.67
CA ILE A 107 14.19 -24.82 -0.06
C ILE A 107 14.58 -25.89 0.98
N THR A 108 15.53 -26.75 0.63
CA THR A 108 16.01 -27.81 1.53
C THR A 108 16.70 -27.23 2.77
N ALA A 109 17.48 -26.16 2.61
CA ALA A 109 18.11 -25.45 3.71
C ALA A 109 17.09 -24.79 4.66
N VAL A 110 16.05 -24.15 4.13
CA VAL A 110 14.96 -23.57 4.93
C VAL A 110 14.24 -24.66 5.73
N GLU A 111 13.87 -25.77 5.09
CA GLU A 111 13.24 -26.92 5.75
C GLU A 111 14.15 -27.49 6.85
N ARG A 112 15.46 -27.64 6.57
CA ARG A 112 16.44 -28.16 7.53
C ARG A 112 16.65 -27.22 8.73
N GLY A 113 16.69 -25.91 8.48
CA GLY A 113 16.75 -24.90 9.55
C GLY A 113 15.51 -24.93 10.45
N ALA A 114 14.32 -25.18 9.89
CA ALA A 114 13.10 -25.38 10.67
C ALA A 114 13.14 -26.68 11.49
N GLU A 115 13.67 -27.76 10.93
CA GLU A 115 13.89 -29.01 11.66
C GLU A 115 14.80 -28.81 12.89
N PHE A 116 15.83 -27.97 12.79
CA PHE A 116 16.68 -27.60 13.94
C PHE A 116 15.94 -26.76 14.98
N ALA A 117 14.84 -26.10 14.61
CA ALA A 117 13.91 -25.46 15.55
C ALA A 117 12.95 -26.47 16.21
N ASN A 118 13.06 -27.77 15.92
CA ASN A 118 12.12 -28.84 16.25
C ASN A 118 10.77 -28.71 15.55
N CYS A 119 10.74 -28.08 14.38
CA CYS A 119 9.56 -28.02 13.53
C CYS A 119 9.56 -29.17 12.53
N LEU A 120 8.44 -29.90 12.45
CA LEU A 120 8.30 -30.97 11.49
C LEU A 120 8.02 -30.38 10.08
N PRO A 121 8.42 -31.06 8.99
CA PRO A 121 8.15 -30.60 7.63
C PRO A 121 6.67 -30.33 7.36
N GLU A 122 5.78 -31.14 7.95
CA GLU A 122 4.33 -30.98 7.86
C GLU A 122 3.73 -29.90 8.78
N ASP A 123 4.51 -29.36 9.72
CA ASP A 123 4.05 -28.34 10.66
C ASP A 123 4.09 -26.95 10.01
N ALA A 124 2.97 -26.57 9.42
CA ALA A 124 2.83 -25.29 8.74
C ALA A 124 2.92 -24.07 9.69
N ASP A 125 2.80 -24.26 11.00
CA ASP A 125 2.87 -23.14 11.96
C ASP A 125 4.31 -22.67 12.18
N CYS A 126 5.32 -23.49 11.88
CA CYS A 126 6.72 -23.09 12.05
C CYS A 126 7.70 -23.61 10.99
N THR A 127 7.27 -24.43 10.03
CA THR A 127 8.04 -24.78 8.83
C THR A 127 7.42 -24.12 7.59
N PRO A 128 8.14 -23.26 6.85
CA PRO A 128 7.64 -22.68 5.61
C PRO A 128 7.28 -23.74 4.57
N GLN A 129 6.03 -23.72 4.11
CA GLN A 129 5.51 -24.68 3.13
C GLN A 129 5.88 -24.27 1.69
N LEU A 130 7.17 -24.40 1.36
CA LEU A 130 7.71 -23.97 0.06
C LEU A 130 7.45 -25.02 -1.03
N THR A 131 6.78 -24.60 -2.12
CA THR A 131 6.58 -25.47 -3.29
C THR A 131 7.75 -25.35 -4.26
N PHE A 132 8.49 -26.44 -4.46
CA PHE A 132 9.50 -26.50 -5.51
C PHE A 132 8.84 -26.56 -6.89
N ARG A 133 8.96 -25.46 -7.63
CA ARG A 133 8.62 -25.39 -9.06
C ARG A 133 9.92 -25.45 -9.86
N TYR A 134 9.93 -26.22 -10.94
CA TYR A 134 11.10 -26.42 -11.80
C TYR A 134 10.81 -26.00 -13.25
N GLY A 135 11.86 -25.90 -14.05
CA GLY A 135 11.83 -25.49 -15.45
C GLY A 135 12.68 -24.25 -15.75
N ARG A 136 13.48 -23.76 -14.80
CA ARG A 136 14.36 -22.61 -15.03
C ARG A 136 15.50 -23.01 -15.96
N PRO A 137 15.76 -22.27 -17.06
CA PRO A 137 16.92 -22.55 -17.89
C PRO A 137 18.19 -22.05 -17.20
N ASP A 138 19.29 -22.78 -17.37
CA ASP A 138 20.60 -22.25 -17.03
C ASP A 138 20.98 -21.11 -17.97
N CYS A 139 21.67 -20.10 -17.45
CA CYS A 139 22.26 -19.06 -18.27
C CYS A 139 23.31 -19.65 -19.21
N PRO A 140 23.61 -19.01 -20.35
CA PRO A 140 24.54 -19.56 -21.35
C PRO A 140 25.97 -19.84 -20.86
N THR A 141 26.37 -19.23 -19.74
CA THR A 141 27.72 -19.32 -19.16
C THR A 141 27.76 -20.03 -17.80
N SER A 142 26.68 -20.74 -17.43
CA SER A 142 26.58 -21.44 -16.13
C SER A 142 27.82 -22.28 -15.79
N PRO A 143 28.34 -22.18 -14.55
CA PRO A 143 27.76 -21.53 -13.37
C PRO A 143 28.13 -20.04 -13.17
N ASN A 144 28.83 -19.40 -14.11
CA ASN A 144 29.37 -18.06 -13.88
C ASN A 144 28.80 -17.05 -14.89
N THR A 145 28.68 -15.79 -14.47
CA THR A 145 28.41 -14.66 -15.37
C THR A 145 29.35 -13.50 -15.07
N ASN A 146 29.54 -12.61 -16.04
CA ASN A 146 30.23 -11.34 -15.84
C ASN A 146 29.24 -10.17 -15.72
N ILE A 147 27.94 -10.43 -15.77
CA ILE A 147 26.90 -9.43 -15.52
C ILE A 147 27.01 -8.98 -14.06
N VAL A 148 27.07 -7.68 -13.82
CA VAL A 148 27.05 -7.10 -12.48
C VAL A 148 25.59 -6.83 -12.14
N GLN A 149 25.11 -7.46 -11.06
CA GLN A 149 23.81 -7.21 -10.48
C GLN A 149 23.88 -6.09 -9.43
N GLU A 150 22.82 -5.30 -9.33
CA GLU A 150 22.65 -4.30 -8.28
C GLU A 150 21.84 -4.91 -7.14
N PHE A 151 22.20 -4.56 -5.91
CA PHE A 151 21.60 -5.07 -4.67
C PHE A 151 21.22 -3.90 -3.77
N PRO A 152 20.28 -4.07 -2.83
CA PRO A 152 19.90 -2.98 -1.95
C PRO A 152 21.02 -2.72 -0.93
N ASN A 153 21.31 -1.46 -0.68
CA ASN A 153 22.46 -1.05 0.12
C ASN A 153 22.17 -1.22 1.62
N ALA A 154 22.99 -2.00 2.32
CA ALA A 154 22.80 -2.25 3.75
C ALA A 154 23.12 -1.03 4.65
N ARG A 155 23.74 0.03 4.12
CA ARG A 155 23.97 1.31 4.82
C ARG A 155 22.71 2.18 4.86
N GLU A 156 21.78 1.93 3.96
CA GLU A 156 20.53 2.69 3.82
C GLU A 156 19.45 2.22 4.81
N GLY A 157 18.37 2.99 4.89
CA GLY A 157 17.23 2.68 5.77
C GLY A 157 16.32 1.59 5.19
N VAL A 158 15.29 1.22 5.95
CA VAL A 158 14.31 0.20 5.50
C VAL A 158 13.48 0.65 4.30
N GLY A 159 13.30 1.97 4.10
CA GLY A 159 12.54 2.52 2.97
C GLY A 159 13.14 2.16 1.62
N ASP A 160 14.47 2.20 1.50
CA ASP A 160 15.18 1.82 0.28
C ASP A 160 15.09 0.31 0.03
N GLN A 161 15.11 -0.49 1.10
CA GLN A 161 14.88 -1.94 1.01
C GLN A 161 13.47 -2.23 0.47
N ILE A 162 12.44 -1.61 1.04
CA ILE A 162 11.05 -1.74 0.58
C ILE A 162 10.94 -1.35 -0.91
N THR A 163 11.56 -0.24 -1.31
CA THR A 163 11.56 0.21 -2.70
C THR A 163 12.24 -0.79 -3.63
N TYR A 164 13.41 -1.32 -3.24
CA TYR A 164 14.13 -2.31 -4.02
C TYR A 164 13.32 -3.60 -4.18
N PHE A 165 12.83 -4.19 -3.09
CA PHE A 165 12.09 -5.46 -3.14
C PHE A 165 10.75 -5.32 -3.88
N GLN A 166 10.11 -4.16 -3.81
CA GLN A 166 8.92 -3.85 -4.60
C GLN A 166 9.25 -3.76 -6.11
N ASN A 167 10.36 -3.15 -6.49
CA ASN A 167 10.77 -2.98 -7.89
C ASN A 167 11.28 -4.29 -8.51
N GLU A 168 12.13 -5.02 -7.80
CA GLU A 168 12.80 -6.22 -8.32
C GLU A 168 11.90 -7.46 -8.27
N PHE A 169 11.11 -7.60 -7.20
CA PHE A 169 10.33 -8.82 -6.95
C PHE A 169 8.82 -8.59 -6.87
N GLY A 170 8.36 -7.34 -6.85
CA GLY A 170 6.95 -7.02 -6.67
C GLY A 170 6.45 -7.21 -5.24
N PHE A 171 7.35 -7.30 -4.25
CA PHE A 171 6.99 -7.57 -2.85
C PHE A 171 6.31 -6.37 -2.21
N ASN A 172 5.21 -6.62 -1.50
CA ASN A 172 4.65 -5.62 -0.59
C ASN A 172 5.51 -5.46 0.68
N VAL A 173 5.15 -4.51 1.54
CA VAL A 173 5.90 -4.24 2.79
C VAL A 173 5.98 -5.48 3.67
N ARG A 174 4.90 -6.23 3.85
CA ARG A 174 4.89 -7.43 4.70
C ARG A 174 5.78 -8.54 4.15
N GLU A 175 5.78 -8.74 2.84
CA GLU A 175 6.67 -9.68 2.16
C GLU A 175 8.13 -9.25 2.27
N THR A 176 8.40 -7.95 2.15
CA THR A 176 9.73 -7.38 2.35
C THR A 176 10.22 -7.55 3.78
N VAL A 177 9.39 -7.23 4.78
CA VAL A 177 9.71 -7.48 6.18
C VAL A 177 10.01 -8.97 6.37
N ALA A 178 9.10 -9.85 5.93
CA ALA A 178 9.25 -11.29 6.07
C ALA A 178 10.57 -11.83 5.46
N ILE A 179 10.96 -11.37 4.27
CA ILE A 179 12.20 -11.82 3.63
C ILE A 179 13.45 -11.26 4.32
N ILE A 180 13.43 -10.05 4.87
CA ILE A 180 14.51 -9.53 5.73
C ILE A 180 14.69 -10.42 6.96
N GLY A 181 13.60 -11.00 7.47
CA GLY A 181 13.63 -12.02 8.54
C GLY A 181 14.49 -13.25 8.24
N ALA A 182 14.89 -13.50 6.99
CA ALA A 182 15.87 -14.53 6.65
C ALA A 182 17.23 -14.31 7.35
N HIS A 183 17.53 -13.09 7.81
CA HIS A 183 18.68 -12.80 8.67
C HIS A 183 18.65 -13.53 10.01
N THR A 184 17.55 -14.19 10.39
CA THR A 184 17.58 -15.21 11.46
C THR A 184 18.58 -16.36 11.17
N LEU A 185 18.96 -16.53 9.90
CA LEU A 185 19.97 -17.49 9.45
C LEU A 185 21.27 -16.77 9.08
N GLY A 186 22.38 -17.33 9.55
CA GLY A 186 23.73 -16.93 9.17
C GLY A 186 24.29 -15.76 9.96
N ARG A 187 25.36 -15.20 9.40
CA ARG A 187 26.16 -14.14 10.01
C ARG A 187 26.87 -13.31 8.95
N ALA A 188 27.29 -12.12 9.34
CA ALA A 188 28.22 -11.30 8.59
C ALA A 188 29.68 -11.64 8.95
N HIS A 189 30.55 -11.51 7.95
CA HIS A 189 31.99 -11.66 8.09
C HIS A 189 32.70 -10.43 7.51
N THR A 190 33.62 -9.88 8.29
CA THR A 190 34.33 -8.64 7.96
C THR A 190 35.01 -8.73 6.60
N GLU A 191 35.64 -9.88 6.29
CA GLU A 191 36.39 -10.09 5.04
C GLU A 191 35.52 -10.13 3.78
N ASN A 192 34.20 -10.29 3.92
CA ASN A 192 33.28 -10.37 2.78
C ASN A 192 32.54 -9.05 2.54
N LEU A 193 31.97 -8.47 3.60
CA LEU A 193 31.04 -7.33 3.48
C LEU A 193 31.41 -6.14 4.39
N GLY A 194 32.44 -6.25 5.23
CA GLY A 194 32.83 -5.17 6.15
C GLY A 194 32.06 -5.13 7.48
N TRP A 195 31.10 -6.03 7.70
CA TRP A 195 30.39 -6.21 8.97
C TRP A 195 30.72 -7.55 9.62
N GLU A 196 30.67 -7.62 10.95
CA GLU A 196 31.06 -8.81 11.72
C GLU A 196 30.02 -9.19 12.77
N GLY A 197 29.59 -10.45 12.77
CA GLY A 197 28.74 -11.03 13.82
C GLY A 197 27.45 -11.64 13.29
N SER A 198 26.69 -12.26 14.18
CA SER A 198 25.43 -12.94 13.85
C SER A 198 24.23 -12.07 14.22
N TRP A 199 23.15 -12.14 13.47
CA TRP A 199 21.89 -11.45 13.80
C TRP A 199 21.09 -12.11 14.92
N VAL A 200 21.38 -13.37 15.21
CA VAL A 200 20.80 -14.13 16.32
C VAL A 200 21.84 -15.07 16.89
N ARG A 201 21.61 -15.59 18.10
CA ARG A 201 22.55 -16.52 18.76
C ARG A 201 22.61 -17.90 18.10
N SER A 202 21.51 -18.37 17.53
CA SER A 202 21.39 -19.70 16.90
C SER A 202 21.17 -19.53 15.40
N ALA A 203 22.25 -19.19 14.69
CA ALA A 203 22.22 -18.72 13.30
C ALA A 203 21.99 -19.82 12.25
N ASP A 204 21.71 -21.05 12.64
CA ASP A 204 21.33 -22.15 11.73
C ASP A 204 19.92 -22.68 12.01
N VAL A 205 19.18 -22.01 12.89
CA VAL A 205 17.82 -22.36 13.30
C VAL A 205 16.84 -21.36 12.72
N LEU A 206 15.88 -21.84 11.92
CA LEU A 206 14.84 -20.99 11.37
C LEU A 206 13.74 -20.78 12.43
N ASN A 207 13.69 -19.58 12.99
CA ASN A 207 12.66 -19.15 13.94
C ASN A 207 12.53 -17.61 13.92
N ASN A 208 11.71 -17.06 14.82
CA ASN A 208 11.48 -15.62 14.94
C ASN A 208 12.50 -14.87 15.84
N ALA A 209 13.66 -15.47 16.17
CA ALA A 209 14.64 -14.86 17.07
C ALA A 209 15.14 -13.50 16.54
N PHE A 210 15.27 -13.33 15.22
CA PHE A 210 15.66 -12.05 14.62
C PHE A 210 14.78 -10.89 15.09
N TYR A 211 13.45 -11.04 14.96
CA TYR A 211 12.50 -10.02 15.38
C TYR A 211 12.38 -9.92 16.90
N HIS A 212 12.47 -11.05 17.61
CA HIS A 212 12.39 -11.09 19.06
C HIS A 212 13.57 -10.36 19.70
N ASP A 213 14.79 -10.67 19.29
CA ASP A 213 16.01 -10.08 19.85
C ASP A 213 16.09 -8.57 19.51
N MET A 214 15.61 -8.16 18.33
CA MET A 214 15.52 -6.74 17.96
C MET A 214 14.60 -5.94 18.89
N GLN A 215 13.44 -6.50 19.27
CA GLN A 215 12.40 -5.83 20.07
C GLN A 215 12.54 -6.00 21.58
N ASP A 216 13.37 -6.94 22.05
CA ASP A 216 13.48 -7.23 23.48
C ASP A 216 14.12 -6.05 24.24
N ALA A 217 13.36 -5.47 25.17
CA ALA A 217 13.75 -4.34 26.01
C ALA A 217 14.99 -4.59 26.89
N GLY A 218 15.42 -5.85 27.02
CA GLY A 218 16.68 -6.24 27.65
C GLY A 218 17.92 -5.90 26.82
N TRP A 219 17.76 -5.65 25.51
CA TRP A 219 18.85 -5.24 24.63
C TRP A 219 19.02 -3.72 24.61
N ARG A 220 20.27 -3.27 24.74
CA ARG A 220 20.69 -1.91 24.41
C ARG A 220 21.51 -1.97 23.15
N TRP A 221 21.05 -1.28 22.13
CA TRP A 221 21.72 -1.20 20.84
C TRP A 221 22.70 -0.04 20.84
N THR A 222 23.92 -0.28 20.36
CA THR A 222 24.93 0.77 20.17
C THR A 222 25.37 0.78 18.73
N HIS A 223 25.25 1.92 18.05
CA HIS A 223 25.77 2.09 16.71
C HIS A 223 27.29 2.22 16.76
N ARG A 224 27.99 1.31 16.09
CA ARG A 224 29.46 1.24 16.09
C ARG A 224 30.02 1.41 14.70
N ASP A 225 31.11 2.16 14.64
CA ASP A 225 31.99 2.25 13.49
C ASP A 225 32.94 1.05 13.46
N ASN A 226 32.71 0.16 12.49
CA ASN A 226 33.48 -1.06 12.21
C ASN A 226 34.30 -0.94 10.91
N THR A 227 34.85 0.24 10.64
CA THR A 227 35.74 0.52 9.48
C THR A 227 37.08 -0.26 9.35
N PRO A 228 37.61 -1.14 10.24
CA PRO A 228 39.02 -1.55 10.13
C PRO A 228 39.52 -2.32 8.89
N TYR A 229 38.73 -2.64 7.86
CA TYR A 229 39.16 -3.63 6.84
C TYR A 229 39.00 -3.28 5.36
N LEU A 230 38.26 -2.24 5.00
CA LEU A 230 38.10 -1.77 3.63
C LEU A 230 38.05 -0.24 3.76
N ASP A 231 38.72 0.54 2.92
CA ASP A 231 38.89 2.01 3.04
C ASP A 231 37.56 2.84 3.03
N GLU A 232 36.41 2.19 3.27
CA GLU A 232 35.06 2.72 3.39
C GLU A 232 34.49 2.51 4.80
N ARG A 233 33.69 3.47 5.27
CA ARG A 233 33.09 3.39 6.59
C ARG A 233 31.94 2.38 6.62
N HIS A 234 31.98 1.49 7.62
CA HIS A 234 30.95 0.47 7.85
C HIS A 234 30.42 0.62 9.26
N PHE A 235 29.13 0.88 9.39
CA PHE A 235 28.46 0.99 10.69
C PHE A 235 27.52 -0.20 10.90
N GLN A 236 27.44 -0.68 12.14
CA GLN A 236 26.44 -1.66 12.56
C GLN A 236 25.94 -1.37 13.96
N TRP A 237 24.74 -1.84 14.26
CA TRP A 237 24.18 -1.83 15.59
C TRP A 237 24.63 -3.08 16.34
N GLU A 238 25.21 -2.90 17.52
CA GLU A 238 25.61 -4.00 18.41
C GLU A 238 24.70 -4.02 19.64
N GLY A 239 24.11 -5.18 19.91
CA GLY A 239 23.32 -5.40 21.11
C GLY A 239 24.19 -5.59 22.36
N SER A 240 23.68 -5.21 23.55
CA SER A 240 24.38 -5.23 24.86
C SER A 240 24.91 -6.58 25.38
N GLY A 241 24.87 -7.64 24.57
CA GLY A 241 25.55 -8.91 24.79
C GLY A 241 26.80 -9.13 23.93
N GLY A 242 27.10 -8.25 22.98
CA GLY A 242 28.29 -8.30 22.10
C GLY A 242 28.30 -9.45 21.09
N VAL A 243 27.19 -10.17 20.93
CA VAL A 243 27.05 -11.34 20.03
C VAL A 243 26.13 -11.02 18.85
N THR A 244 25.09 -10.23 19.11
CA THR A 244 24.01 -9.95 18.16
C THR A 244 24.22 -8.60 17.49
N ILE A 245 24.11 -8.60 16.17
CA ILE A 245 24.25 -7.40 15.34
C ILE A 245 22.98 -7.12 14.54
N MET A 246 22.80 -5.87 14.15
CA MET A 246 21.81 -5.45 13.16
C MET A 246 22.46 -4.42 12.23
N LEU A 247 22.10 -4.43 10.95
CA LEU A 247 22.49 -3.39 10.00
C LEU A 247 21.49 -2.23 10.05
N ASN A 248 21.76 -1.14 9.33
CA ASN A 248 20.79 -0.05 9.23
C ASN A 248 19.50 -0.57 8.56
N SER A 249 19.61 -1.31 7.47
CA SER A 249 18.45 -1.95 6.83
C SER A 249 17.59 -2.79 7.78
N ASP A 250 18.19 -3.43 8.79
CA ASP A 250 17.49 -4.20 9.81
C ASP A 250 16.85 -3.31 10.88
N MET A 251 17.63 -2.40 11.49
CA MET A 251 17.13 -1.54 12.56
C MET A 251 16.06 -0.56 12.08
N GLY A 252 16.03 -0.25 10.79
CA GLY A 252 14.96 0.55 10.19
C GLY A 252 13.59 -0.10 10.31
N LEU A 253 13.51 -1.42 10.53
CA LEU A 253 12.25 -2.09 10.84
C LEU A 253 11.65 -1.62 12.16
N LEU A 254 12.49 -1.30 13.15
CA LEU A 254 12.07 -0.92 14.50
C LEU A 254 12.14 0.59 14.74
N LEU A 255 13.09 1.27 14.11
CA LEU A 255 13.42 2.66 14.33
C LEU A 255 13.21 3.47 13.07
N ASP A 256 12.57 4.62 13.25
CA ASP A 256 12.66 5.69 12.26
C ASP A 256 14.06 6.31 12.34
N GLN A 257 14.93 5.88 11.41
CA GLN A 257 16.30 6.36 11.28
C GLN A 257 16.52 6.91 9.88
N GLU A 258 17.33 7.97 9.82
CA GLU A 258 17.80 8.59 8.58
C GLU A 258 19.33 8.42 8.54
N PRO A 259 19.87 7.31 8.00
CA PRO A 259 21.31 7.11 7.91
C PRO A 259 21.95 8.20 7.05
N ASN A 260 23.07 8.74 7.53
CA ASN A 260 23.92 9.63 6.76
C ASN A 260 24.53 8.87 5.56
N GLU A 261 25.08 9.61 4.58
CA GLU A 261 25.70 9.04 3.37
C GLU A 261 26.84 8.05 3.69
N ASP A 262 27.49 8.20 4.85
CA ASP A 262 28.54 7.31 5.34
C ASP A 262 28.02 6.09 6.13
N GLY A 263 26.70 5.95 6.26
CA GLY A 263 26.02 4.93 7.05
C GLY A 263 25.94 5.22 8.56
N SER A 264 26.47 6.34 9.05
CA SER A 264 26.32 6.75 10.45
C SER A 264 24.88 7.16 10.76
N VAL A 265 24.43 6.98 12.00
CA VAL A 265 23.10 7.44 12.45
C VAL A 265 23.27 8.39 13.63
N ASP A 266 22.62 9.55 13.57
CA ASP A 266 22.80 10.63 14.54
C ASP A 266 22.06 10.43 15.88
N CYS A 267 21.21 9.40 15.98
CA CYS A 267 20.41 9.11 17.17
C CYS A 267 21.11 8.13 18.14
N ASP A 268 20.95 8.34 19.46
CA ASP A 268 21.57 7.51 20.51
C ASP A 268 20.51 6.81 21.38
N TRP A 269 20.57 5.48 21.43
CA TRP A 269 19.72 4.61 22.24
C TRP A 269 20.02 4.69 23.76
N SER A 270 21.13 5.32 24.17
CA SER A 270 21.63 5.29 25.54
C SER A 270 20.76 6.00 26.59
N ASN A 271 19.79 6.85 26.19
CA ASN A 271 18.99 7.69 27.09
C ASN A 271 17.47 7.46 26.98
N PHE A 272 16.99 6.26 27.32
CA PHE A 272 15.60 6.10 27.75
C PHE A 272 15.42 6.68 29.16
N GLY A 273 15.23 8.00 29.25
CA GLY A 273 14.89 8.71 30.47
C GLY A 273 15.59 10.06 30.67
N GLY A 274 15.26 11.07 29.85
CA GLY A 274 15.54 12.48 30.18
C GLY A 274 16.01 13.35 29.01
N HIS A 275 15.16 14.31 28.63
CA HIS A 275 15.44 15.56 27.90
C HIS A 275 16.36 15.57 26.65
N LYS A 276 15.71 15.73 25.48
CA LYS A 276 16.12 16.38 24.21
C LYS A 276 17.62 16.50 23.88
N THR A 277 18.08 15.54 23.07
CA THR A 277 18.75 15.72 21.76
C THR A 277 18.45 14.45 20.95
N GLN A 278 17.72 14.56 19.83
CA GLN A 278 17.32 13.52 18.84
C GLN A 278 17.27 12.06 19.34
N THR A 279 16.11 11.65 19.84
CA THR A 279 15.77 10.23 20.06
C THR A 279 15.20 9.64 18.77
N CYS A 280 15.71 8.51 18.29
CA CYS A 280 14.99 7.72 17.28
C CYS A 280 13.64 7.31 17.87
N GLU A 281 12.55 7.65 17.21
CA GLU A 281 11.22 7.24 17.66
C GLU A 281 11.05 5.75 17.35
N MET A 282 10.62 4.96 18.33
CA MET A 282 10.21 3.59 18.05
C MET A 282 8.99 3.65 17.14
N VAL A 283 9.01 2.87 16.05
CA VAL A 283 7.82 2.64 15.26
C VAL A 283 6.84 1.85 16.14
N LEU A 284 5.89 2.54 16.77
CA LEU A 284 5.00 2.00 17.83
C LEU A 284 4.04 0.91 17.34
N SER A 285 4.12 0.52 16.05
CA SER A 285 3.16 -0.31 15.34
C SER A 285 3.48 -1.82 15.33
N LEU A 286 4.62 -2.26 15.86
CA LEU A 286 5.07 -3.67 15.76
C LEU A 286 4.59 -4.60 16.88
N VAL A 287 3.98 -4.08 17.96
CA VAL A 287 3.64 -4.86 19.17
C VAL A 287 2.36 -5.72 19.03
N LEU A 288 1.65 -5.70 17.89
CA LEU A 288 0.37 -6.40 17.75
C LEU A 288 0.29 -7.48 16.64
N ILE A 289 1.41 -8.05 16.18
CA ILE A 289 1.41 -9.08 15.12
C ILE A 289 1.68 -10.48 15.70
N CYS A 290 0.98 -10.82 16.79
CA CYS A 290 1.06 -12.16 17.39
C CYS A 290 -0.33 -12.68 17.74
N THR A 291 -1.22 -12.77 16.74
CA THR A 291 -2.36 -13.69 16.75
C THR A 291 -2.88 -13.90 15.34
N CYS A 292 -2.84 -15.17 14.89
CA CYS A 292 -3.54 -15.74 13.73
C CYS A 292 -2.92 -15.35 12.36
N ILE A 293 -2.60 -16.28 11.47
CA ILE A 293 -3.51 -16.89 10.46
C ILE A 293 -2.64 -17.95 9.73
N VAL A 294 -2.89 -19.26 9.89
CA VAL A 294 -3.75 -20.11 9.03
C VAL A 294 -3.56 -19.85 7.54
N GLY A 295 -3.05 -20.82 6.79
CA GLY A 295 -2.62 -20.63 5.40
C GLY A 295 -3.61 -19.91 4.45
N HIS A 296 -3.06 -19.04 3.60
CA HIS A 296 -3.79 -18.53 2.44
C HIS A 296 -3.72 -19.51 1.28
N VAL A 297 -4.78 -20.31 1.17
CA VAL A 297 -5.51 -20.35 -0.10
C VAL A 297 -5.94 -18.91 -0.37
N THR A 298 -5.78 -18.40 -1.60
CA THR A 298 -6.36 -17.12 -2.03
C THR A 298 -7.88 -17.22 -1.98
N SER A 299 -8.46 -17.06 -0.79
CA SER A 299 -9.90 -17.04 -0.60
C SER A 299 -10.43 -15.75 -1.19
N GLN A 300 -11.34 -15.88 -2.16
CA GLN A 300 -12.10 -14.74 -2.68
C GLN A 300 -12.81 -14.02 -1.53
N LEU A 301 -12.82 -12.68 -1.57
CA LEU A 301 -13.50 -11.86 -0.57
C LEU A 301 -14.97 -12.28 -0.46
N THR A 302 -15.49 -12.43 0.76
CA THR A 302 -16.87 -12.87 1.01
C THR A 302 -17.79 -11.70 1.37
N VAL A 303 -19.10 -11.87 1.16
CA VAL A 303 -20.12 -10.90 1.60
C VAL A 303 -20.09 -10.70 3.11
N ALA A 304 -19.79 -11.75 3.87
CA ALA A 304 -19.65 -11.67 5.33
C ALA A 304 -18.49 -10.75 5.76
N GLN A 305 -17.33 -10.85 5.11
CA GLN A 305 -16.20 -9.96 5.35
C GLN A 305 -16.54 -8.51 5.01
N VAL A 306 -17.16 -8.28 3.84
CA VAL A 306 -17.61 -6.93 3.44
C VAL A 306 -18.57 -6.34 4.47
N ASN A 307 -19.55 -7.11 4.95
CA ASN A 307 -20.49 -6.63 5.97
C ASN A 307 -19.81 -6.34 7.32
N ALA A 308 -18.80 -7.14 7.70
CA ALA A 308 -18.02 -6.88 8.90
C ALA A 308 -17.20 -5.58 8.77
N THR A 309 -16.56 -5.35 7.62
CA THR A 309 -15.85 -4.09 7.35
C THR A 309 -16.81 -2.90 7.36
N LYS A 310 -17.98 -2.99 6.70
CA LYS A 310 -19.00 -1.93 6.74
C LYS A 310 -19.45 -1.62 8.17
N ALA A 311 -19.64 -2.64 9.01
CA ALA A 311 -20.02 -2.45 10.40
C ALA A 311 -18.95 -1.67 11.18
N ARG A 312 -17.67 -2.00 10.97
CA ARG A 312 -16.54 -1.30 11.59
C ARG A 312 -16.41 0.15 11.12
N ILE A 313 -16.60 0.40 9.82
CA ILE A 313 -16.61 1.76 9.27
C ILE A 313 -17.78 2.57 9.83
N ASN A 314 -18.97 1.98 9.94
CA ASN A 314 -20.14 2.64 10.55
C ASN A 314 -19.91 3.02 12.02
N GLU A 315 -19.20 2.18 12.77
CA GLU A 315 -18.76 2.53 14.13
C GLU A 315 -17.84 3.74 14.10
N ALA A 316 -16.79 3.74 13.26
CA ALA A 316 -15.89 4.88 13.13
C ALA A 316 -16.61 6.18 12.69
N ILE A 317 -17.59 6.08 11.79
CA ILE A 317 -18.43 7.21 11.39
C ILE A 317 -19.21 7.73 12.60
N THR A 318 -19.82 6.84 13.38
CA THR A 318 -20.58 7.20 14.58
C THR A 318 -19.68 7.85 15.64
N GLU A 319 -18.49 7.31 15.85
CA GLU A 319 -17.49 7.83 16.80
C GLU A 319 -16.92 9.18 16.38
N SER A 320 -16.97 9.52 15.09
CA SER A 320 -16.51 10.81 14.59
C SER A 320 -17.43 11.99 14.95
N TYR A 321 -18.59 11.74 15.58
CA TYR A 321 -19.57 12.79 15.88
C TYR A 321 -18.97 14.00 16.59
N ASP A 322 -19.13 15.17 15.98
CA ASP A 322 -18.70 16.46 16.50
C ASP A 322 -19.89 17.16 17.18
N GLU A 323 -19.83 17.32 18.50
CA GLU A 323 -20.89 17.96 19.29
C GLU A 323 -21.08 19.45 18.99
N LEU A 324 -20.03 20.14 18.54
CA LEU A 324 -20.09 21.58 18.24
C LEU A 324 -20.73 21.83 16.88
N LEU A 325 -20.41 20.98 15.91
CA LEU A 325 -20.92 21.08 14.55
C LEU A 325 -22.24 20.33 14.36
N PHE A 326 -22.58 19.40 15.27
CA PHE A 326 -23.72 18.47 15.15
C PHE A 326 -23.67 17.65 13.86
N THR A 327 -22.48 17.15 13.51
CA THR A 327 -22.21 16.42 12.27
C THR A 327 -21.30 15.22 12.50
N HIS A 328 -21.24 14.29 11.55
CA HIS A 328 -20.26 13.20 11.53
C HIS A 328 -19.20 13.48 10.44
N PRO A 329 -18.05 14.10 10.74
CA PRO A 329 -17.08 14.51 9.73
C PRO A 329 -16.55 13.35 8.88
N LEU A 330 -16.46 12.13 9.44
CA LEU A 330 -16.01 10.96 8.69
C LEU A 330 -17.03 10.50 7.64
N LEU A 331 -18.32 10.81 7.81
CA LEU A 331 -19.37 10.50 6.83
C LEU A 331 -19.10 11.19 5.49
N ALA A 332 -19.12 12.52 5.48
CA ALA A 332 -18.80 13.31 4.29
C ALA A 332 -17.32 13.12 3.88
N GLY A 333 -16.44 12.95 4.87
CA GLY A 333 -15.02 12.70 4.68
C GLY A 333 -14.71 11.46 3.86
N SER A 334 -15.37 10.34 4.11
CA SER A 334 -15.19 9.10 3.33
C SER A 334 -15.66 9.26 1.88
N VAL A 335 -16.78 9.95 1.65
CA VAL A 335 -17.27 10.27 0.29
C VAL A 335 -16.27 11.15 -0.46
N ARG A 336 -15.76 12.19 0.22
CA ARG A 336 -14.73 13.06 -0.33
C ARG A 336 -13.44 12.29 -0.62
N LEU A 337 -12.94 11.51 0.34
CA LEU A 337 -11.70 10.73 0.19
C LEU A 337 -11.75 9.83 -1.05
N ALA A 338 -12.86 9.10 -1.26
CA ALA A 338 -13.01 8.26 -2.45
C ALA A 338 -13.06 9.06 -3.76
N PHE A 339 -13.68 10.25 -3.80
CA PHE A 339 -13.60 11.11 -4.99
C PHE A 339 -12.15 11.48 -5.30
N HIS A 340 -11.39 11.92 -4.30
CA HIS A 340 -10.00 12.35 -4.48
C HIS A 340 -9.07 11.20 -4.88
N ASP A 341 -9.24 10.01 -4.29
CA ASP A 341 -8.55 8.78 -4.70
C ASP A 341 -8.94 8.36 -6.14
N CYS A 342 -10.23 8.45 -6.48
CA CYS A 342 -10.73 8.05 -7.79
C CYS A 342 -10.40 9.01 -8.94
N VAL A 343 -10.05 10.27 -8.66
CA VAL A 343 -9.36 11.13 -9.64
C VAL A 343 -7.99 10.54 -9.99
N GLY A 344 -7.26 10.03 -8.99
CA GLY A 344 -5.99 9.30 -9.16
C GLY A 344 -6.15 7.98 -9.90
N GLY A 345 -7.25 7.29 -9.68
CA GLY A 345 -7.59 6.02 -10.34
C GLY A 345 -8.16 4.98 -9.40
N CYS A 346 -8.57 5.40 -8.19
CA CYS A 346 -9.07 4.54 -7.14
C CYS A 346 -8.01 3.51 -6.77
N ASP A 347 -6.80 3.98 -6.42
CA ASP A 347 -5.62 3.14 -6.19
C ASP A 347 -5.08 3.28 -4.75
N GLY A 348 -5.88 3.82 -3.83
CA GLY A 348 -5.56 3.85 -2.40
C GLY A 348 -4.50 4.88 -2.04
N CYS A 349 -4.20 5.83 -2.93
CA CYS A 349 -3.08 6.76 -2.78
C CYS A 349 -3.53 8.23 -2.81
N ILE A 350 -3.10 8.98 -1.79
CA ILE A 350 -3.41 10.41 -1.67
C ILE A 350 -2.13 11.23 -1.59
N ASN A 351 -2.03 12.25 -2.45
CA ASN A 351 -1.03 13.29 -2.30
C ASN A 351 -1.50 14.36 -1.30
N HIS A 352 -1.12 14.24 -0.03
CA HIS A 352 -1.48 15.22 1.00
C HIS A 352 -0.81 16.60 0.83
N ASN A 353 0.18 16.72 -0.06
CA ASN A 353 0.83 17.99 -0.39
C ASN A 353 0.15 18.72 -1.56
N ASN A 354 -0.78 18.07 -2.27
CA ASN A 354 -1.62 18.73 -3.26
C ASN A 354 -2.62 19.66 -2.53
N PRO A 355 -2.65 20.98 -2.80
CA PRO A 355 -3.57 21.91 -2.14
C PRO A 355 -5.04 21.50 -2.21
N GLU A 356 -5.47 20.88 -3.31
CA GLU A 356 -6.85 20.40 -3.50
C GLU A 356 -7.22 19.26 -2.52
N ASN A 357 -6.22 18.55 -2.01
CA ASN A 357 -6.37 17.47 -1.03
C ASN A 357 -6.28 17.96 0.43
N ALA A 358 -6.22 19.27 0.67
CA ALA A 358 -6.12 19.84 2.01
C ALA A 358 -7.27 19.35 2.93
N GLY A 359 -6.92 19.00 4.17
CA GLY A 359 -7.84 18.43 5.15
C GLY A 359 -8.08 16.91 5.04
N LEU A 360 -7.69 16.24 3.94
CA LEU A 360 -7.90 14.79 3.81
C LEU A 360 -7.11 13.96 4.82
N ARG A 361 -6.02 14.52 5.39
CA ARG A 361 -5.18 13.83 6.38
C ARG A 361 -5.94 13.45 7.63
N PHE A 362 -6.98 14.21 8.01
CA PHE A 362 -7.85 13.82 9.12
C PHE A 362 -8.56 12.48 8.83
N TYR A 363 -9.04 12.28 7.59
CA TYR A 363 -9.77 11.06 7.23
C TYR A 363 -8.83 9.86 7.06
N THR A 364 -7.68 10.04 6.40
CA THR A 364 -6.68 8.95 6.26
C THR A 364 -6.09 8.56 7.61
N ASN A 365 -5.76 9.52 8.48
CA ASN A 365 -5.32 9.21 9.85
C ASN A 365 -6.39 8.47 10.70
N THR A 366 -7.66 8.50 10.28
CA THR A 366 -8.74 7.76 10.97
C THR A 366 -8.97 6.39 10.34
N LEU A 367 -9.01 6.31 9.02
CA LEU A 367 -9.38 5.11 8.26
C LEU A 367 -8.20 4.16 8.06
N ASP A 368 -7.01 4.68 7.81
CA ASP A 368 -5.83 3.88 7.49
C ASP A 368 -5.41 2.98 8.64
N PRO A 369 -5.38 3.43 9.92
CA PRO A 369 -5.07 2.54 11.03
C PRO A 369 -6.09 1.41 11.20
N ILE A 370 -7.37 1.65 10.89
CA ILE A 370 -8.42 0.63 10.93
C ILE A 370 -8.16 -0.41 9.83
N TYR A 371 -7.89 0.05 8.60
CA TYR A 371 -7.54 -0.84 7.50
C TYR A 371 -6.30 -1.68 7.81
N ASP A 372 -5.22 -1.03 8.23
CA ASP A 372 -3.92 -1.66 8.47
C ASP A 372 -4.02 -2.73 9.56
N ALA A 373 -4.76 -2.44 10.64
CA ALA A 373 -4.91 -3.35 11.77
C ALA A 373 -5.89 -4.51 11.53
N GLU A 374 -6.95 -4.30 10.74
CA GLU A 374 -8.09 -5.22 10.73
C GLU A 374 -8.37 -5.87 9.35
N PHE A 375 -7.93 -5.25 8.24
CA PHE A 375 -8.40 -5.61 6.90
C PHE A 375 -7.31 -5.72 5.82
N SER A 376 -6.07 -5.35 6.12
CA SER A 376 -4.95 -5.30 5.15
C SER A 376 -4.56 -6.65 4.53
N ASP A 377 -4.98 -7.76 5.14
CA ASP A 377 -4.80 -9.12 4.63
C ASP A 377 -5.97 -9.62 3.76
N GLN A 378 -7.07 -8.86 3.65
CA GLN A 378 -8.31 -9.30 3.01
C GLN A 378 -8.52 -8.70 1.61
N PHE A 379 -8.21 -7.43 1.42
CA PHE A 379 -8.35 -6.68 0.18
C PHE A 379 -7.50 -5.41 0.24
N SER A 380 -7.38 -4.68 -0.88
CA SER A 380 -6.53 -3.49 -0.98
C SER A 380 -7.08 -2.28 -0.22
N ARG A 381 -6.20 -1.32 0.08
CA ARG A 381 -6.59 -0.03 0.68
C ARG A 381 -7.50 0.76 -0.26
N ALA A 382 -7.24 0.69 -1.56
CA ALA A 382 -8.08 1.21 -2.61
C ALA A 382 -9.53 0.70 -2.51
N ASP A 383 -9.70 -0.61 -2.33
CA ASP A 383 -11.02 -1.21 -2.11
C ASP A 383 -11.63 -0.80 -0.77
N PHE A 384 -10.82 -0.58 0.28
CA PHE A 384 -11.27 -0.07 1.58
C PHE A 384 -11.82 1.35 1.49
N TYR A 385 -11.14 2.28 0.81
CA TYR A 385 -11.65 3.65 0.63
C TYR A 385 -12.98 3.68 -0.13
N VAL A 386 -13.11 2.88 -1.19
CA VAL A 386 -14.39 2.76 -1.90
C VAL A 386 -15.47 2.17 -1.00
N LEU A 387 -15.16 1.13 -0.21
CA LEU A 387 -16.13 0.55 0.71
C LEU A 387 -16.53 1.52 1.81
N ALA A 388 -15.60 2.36 2.29
CA ALA A 388 -15.88 3.42 3.24
C ALA A 388 -16.84 4.47 2.67
N ALA A 389 -16.63 4.87 1.42
CA ALA A 389 -17.53 5.81 0.75
C ALA A 389 -18.93 5.22 0.49
N ILE A 390 -19.04 3.95 0.07
CA ILE A 390 -20.32 3.25 -0.06
C ILE A 390 -21.05 3.22 1.30
N THR A 391 -20.32 2.85 2.36
CA THR A 391 -20.87 2.78 3.73
C THR A 391 -21.36 4.16 4.18
N ALA A 392 -20.60 5.22 3.91
CA ALA A 392 -21.00 6.58 4.24
C ALA A 392 -22.23 7.06 3.45
N VAL A 393 -22.33 6.72 2.16
CA VAL A 393 -23.53 7.03 1.36
C VAL A 393 -24.77 6.32 1.92
N GLU A 394 -24.65 5.03 2.26
CA GLU A 394 -25.73 4.26 2.88
C GLU A 394 -26.14 4.86 4.23
N ARG A 395 -25.15 5.20 5.07
CA ARG A 395 -25.38 5.80 6.38
C ARG A 395 -26.00 7.21 6.30
N GLY A 396 -25.62 7.99 5.30
CA GLY A 396 -26.23 9.30 5.04
C GLY A 396 -27.70 9.19 4.64
N ALA A 397 -28.08 8.16 3.89
CA ALA A 397 -29.48 7.87 3.58
C ALA A 397 -30.26 7.48 4.85
N GLU A 398 -29.66 6.68 5.74
CA GLU A 398 -30.28 6.38 7.04
C GLU A 398 -30.51 7.64 7.90
N PHE A 399 -29.55 8.58 7.91
CA PHE A 399 -29.74 9.89 8.57
C PHE A 399 -30.81 10.76 7.90
N ALA A 400 -31.12 10.52 6.63
CA ALA A 400 -32.29 11.09 5.95
C ALA A 400 -33.61 10.35 6.26
N ASN A 401 -33.60 9.37 7.18
CA ASN A 401 -34.70 8.48 7.54
C ASN A 401 -35.12 7.50 6.44
N CYS A 402 -34.18 7.11 5.58
CA CYS A 402 -34.40 6.09 4.56
C CYS A 402 -33.94 4.72 5.04
N LEU A 403 -34.72 3.69 4.70
CA LEU A 403 -34.35 2.31 4.99
C LEU A 403 -33.33 1.81 3.95
N PRO A 404 -32.38 0.94 4.32
CA PRO A 404 -31.39 0.40 3.39
C PRO A 404 -31.99 -0.22 2.12
N GLU A 405 -33.14 -0.89 2.24
CA GLU A 405 -33.87 -1.53 1.14
C GLU A 405 -34.71 -0.57 0.27
N ASP A 406 -34.89 0.69 0.69
CA ASP A 406 -35.71 1.65 -0.04
C ASP A 406 -34.92 2.34 -1.15
N ALA A 407 -34.99 1.78 -2.36
CA ALA A 407 -34.30 2.32 -3.53
C ALA A 407 -34.81 3.71 -3.99
N ASP A 408 -35.95 4.20 -3.50
CA ASP A 408 -36.42 5.55 -3.80
C ASP A 408 -35.66 6.62 -3.00
N CYS A 409 -34.92 6.25 -1.95
CA CYS A 409 -34.13 7.23 -1.22
C CYS A 409 -32.78 6.75 -0.65
N THR A 410 -32.45 5.47 -0.81
CA THR A 410 -31.12 4.91 -0.50
C THR A 410 -30.42 4.46 -1.79
N PRO A 411 -29.23 5.01 -2.12
CA PRO A 411 -28.47 4.57 -3.29
C PRO A 411 -28.10 3.09 -3.23
N GLN A 412 -28.53 2.31 -4.23
CA GLN A 412 -28.28 0.88 -4.31
C GLN A 412 -26.94 0.61 -5.00
N LEU A 413 -25.83 0.94 -4.31
CA LEU A 413 -24.47 0.79 -4.82
C LEU A 413 -23.99 -0.66 -4.77
N THR A 414 -23.26 -1.09 -5.79
CA THR A 414 -22.64 -2.41 -5.85
C THR A 414 -21.16 -2.31 -5.50
N PHE A 415 -20.75 -2.91 -4.38
CA PHE A 415 -19.34 -3.07 -4.08
C PHE A 415 -18.73 -4.18 -4.95
N ARG A 416 -17.70 -3.82 -5.72
CA ARG A 416 -16.81 -4.75 -6.41
C ARG A 416 -15.40 -4.49 -5.93
N TYR A 417 -14.60 -5.54 -5.77
CA TYR A 417 -13.23 -5.48 -5.28
C TYR A 417 -12.23 -5.95 -6.35
N GLY A 418 -10.94 -5.74 -6.11
CA GLY A 418 -9.84 -6.03 -7.01
C GLY A 418 -9.10 -4.80 -7.51
N ARG A 419 -9.30 -3.62 -6.89
CA ARG A 419 -8.49 -2.43 -7.20
C ARG A 419 -7.06 -2.67 -6.70
N PRO A 420 -6.03 -2.41 -7.51
CA PRO A 420 -4.66 -2.46 -7.01
C PRO A 420 -4.38 -1.24 -6.13
N ASP A 421 -3.63 -1.44 -5.04
CA ASP A 421 -3.00 -0.32 -4.37
C ASP A 421 -1.88 0.24 -5.27
N CYS A 422 -1.71 1.56 -5.28
CA CYS A 422 -0.59 2.18 -5.97
C CYS A 422 0.74 1.78 -5.28
N PRO A 423 1.88 1.84 -6.00
CA PRO A 423 3.16 1.34 -5.48
C PRO A 423 3.63 2.01 -4.18
N THR A 424 3.16 3.23 -3.90
CA THR A 424 3.57 4.04 -2.74
C THR A 424 2.46 4.17 -1.69
N SER A 425 1.42 3.33 -1.77
CA SER A 425 0.26 3.37 -0.86
C SER A 425 0.66 3.45 0.61
N PRO A 426 0.04 4.35 1.40
CA PRO A 426 -1.12 5.19 1.06
C PRO A 426 -0.82 6.55 0.41
N ASN A 427 0.43 6.87 0.12
CA ASN A 427 0.83 8.21 -0.31
C ASN A 427 1.25 8.23 -1.79
N THR A 428 1.22 9.41 -2.40
CA THR A 428 1.84 9.65 -3.70
C THR A 428 2.26 11.11 -3.80
N ASP A 429 3.29 11.41 -4.59
CA ASP A 429 3.68 12.78 -4.89
C ASP A 429 3.02 13.32 -6.17
N LEU A 430 2.17 12.51 -6.81
CA LEU A 430 1.47 12.92 -8.03
C LEU A 430 0.51 14.08 -7.74
N VAL A 431 0.73 15.22 -8.39
CA VAL A 431 -0.17 16.37 -8.33
C VAL A 431 -1.23 16.23 -9.41
N LEU A 432 -2.49 16.09 -9.00
CA LEU A 432 -3.63 15.90 -9.89
C LEU A 432 -4.51 17.16 -9.94
N PRO A 433 -5.06 17.51 -11.11
CA PRO A 433 -5.99 18.62 -11.23
C PRO A 433 -7.39 18.23 -10.74
N PHE A 434 -8.06 19.17 -10.08
CA PHE A 434 -9.44 19.06 -9.60
C PHE A 434 -10.34 20.11 -10.27
N PRO A 435 -11.68 19.96 -10.21
CA PRO A 435 -12.58 20.97 -10.73
C PRO A 435 -12.44 22.29 -9.97
N ASP A 436 -12.28 23.39 -10.70
CA ASP A 436 -12.11 24.73 -10.12
C ASP A 436 -13.44 25.28 -9.59
N ALA A 437 -13.52 25.47 -8.27
CA ALA A 437 -14.69 25.98 -7.56
C ALA A 437 -15.11 27.41 -7.97
N HIS A 438 -14.21 28.19 -8.57
CA HIS A 438 -14.52 29.55 -9.03
C HIS A 438 -15.32 29.56 -10.33
N ARG A 439 -15.34 28.45 -11.08
CA ARG A 439 -15.91 28.37 -12.43
C ARG A 439 -17.35 27.87 -12.44
N GLY A 440 -18.10 28.29 -13.44
CA GLY A 440 -19.48 27.82 -13.69
C GLY A 440 -19.57 26.42 -14.31
N VAL A 441 -20.80 26.03 -14.64
CA VAL A 441 -21.19 24.65 -15.01
C VAL A 441 -20.49 24.10 -16.27
N GLU A 442 -20.11 24.94 -17.23
CA GLU A 442 -19.41 24.48 -18.43
C GLU A 442 -18.05 23.86 -18.10
N ASN A 443 -17.29 24.47 -17.19
CA ASN A 443 -15.99 23.93 -16.76
C ASN A 443 -16.16 22.65 -15.94
N GLN A 444 -17.17 22.61 -15.07
CA GLN A 444 -17.49 21.43 -14.27
C GLN A 444 -17.83 20.24 -15.17
N THR A 445 -18.79 20.42 -16.08
CA THR A 445 -19.20 19.36 -17.02
C THR A 445 -18.06 18.91 -17.93
N ALA A 446 -17.21 19.82 -18.41
CA ALA A 446 -16.03 19.46 -19.19
C ALA A 446 -15.00 18.64 -18.38
N TYR A 447 -14.79 18.97 -17.11
CA TYR A 447 -13.92 18.19 -16.22
C TYR A 447 -14.46 16.78 -16.01
N PHE A 448 -15.70 16.65 -15.53
CA PHE A 448 -16.29 15.34 -15.21
C PHE A 448 -16.48 14.46 -16.46
N GLN A 449 -16.76 15.05 -17.62
CA GLN A 449 -16.78 14.33 -18.89
C GLN A 449 -15.40 13.77 -19.27
N ARG A 450 -14.32 14.50 -18.99
CA ARG A 450 -12.96 14.06 -19.29
C ARG A 450 -12.45 13.02 -18.31
N GLU A 451 -12.61 13.25 -17.01
CA GLU A 451 -12.04 12.38 -15.97
C GLU A 451 -12.83 11.10 -15.73
N PHE A 452 -14.17 11.18 -15.79
CA PHE A 452 -15.05 10.06 -15.46
C PHE A 452 -15.97 9.65 -16.61
N GLY A 453 -15.93 10.35 -17.74
CA GLY A 453 -16.84 10.07 -18.86
C GLY A 453 -18.28 10.50 -18.61
N PHE A 454 -18.53 11.41 -17.65
CA PHE A 454 -19.88 11.82 -17.25
C PHE A 454 -20.56 12.70 -18.29
N ASN A 455 -21.83 12.43 -18.55
CA ASN A 455 -22.69 13.39 -19.24
C ASN A 455 -23.12 14.52 -18.29
N VAL A 456 -23.80 15.55 -18.84
CA VAL A 456 -24.26 16.71 -18.06
C VAL A 456 -25.15 16.30 -16.88
N ARG A 457 -26.09 15.37 -17.07
CA ARG A 457 -27.01 14.92 -16.02
C ARG A 457 -26.31 14.14 -14.91
N GLU A 458 -25.34 13.30 -15.27
CA GLU A 458 -24.47 12.60 -14.31
C GLU A 458 -23.62 13.59 -13.51
N THR A 459 -23.12 14.66 -14.15
CA THR A 459 -22.39 15.73 -13.48
C THR A 459 -23.26 16.49 -12.48
N VAL A 460 -24.47 16.91 -12.89
CA VAL A 460 -25.40 17.58 -11.98
C VAL A 460 -25.76 16.66 -10.82
N ALA A 461 -25.93 15.36 -11.06
CA ALA A 461 -26.26 14.38 -10.02
C ALA A 461 -25.13 14.23 -8.99
N ILE A 462 -23.87 14.06 -9.44
CA ILE A 462 -22.74 13.81 -8.53
C ILE A 462 -22.41 15.03 -7.66
N ILE A 463 -22.59 16.25 -8.18
CA ILE A 463 -22.39 17.49 -7.40
C ILE A 463 -23.38 17.55 -6.22
N GLY A 464 -24.53 16.86 -6.31
CA GLY A 464 -25.46 16.71 -5.20
C GLY A 464 -24.89 16.05 -3.94
N ALA A 465 -23.70 15.42 -4.03
CA ALA A 465 -22.96 14.95 -2.86
C ALA A 465 -22.72 16.07 -1.82
N HIS A 466 -22.73 17.34 -2.22
CA HIS A 466 -22.66 18.50 -1.32
C HIS A 466 -23.81 18.60 -0.31
N THR A 467 -24.87 17.79 -0.43
CA THR A 467 -25.80 17.61 0.70
C THR A 467 -25.11 17.04 1.95
N LEU A 468 -23.93 16.42 1.80
CA LEU A 468 -23.10 15.93 2.87
C LEU A 468 -21.94 16.90 3.17
N GLY A 469 -21.68 17.13 4.45
CA GLY A 469 -20.53 17.88 4.92
C GLY A 469 -20.63 19.41 4.79
N ARG A 470 -19.46 20.05 4.88
CA ARG A 470 -19.32 21.51 4.92
C ARG A 470 -17.94 21.94 4.43
N ALA A 471 -17.83 23.18 3.97
CA ALA A 471 -16.58 23.84 3.68
C ALA A 471 -15.92 24.36 4.97
N HIS A 472 -14.59 24.36 4.93
CA HIS A 472 -13.71 24.78 6.02
C HIS A 472 -12.68 25.77 5.47
N THR A 473 -12.62 26.95 6.09
CA THR A 473 -11.73 28.05 5.69
C THR A 473 -10.28 27.58 5.65
N GLU A 474 -9.85 26.80 6.64
CA GLU A 474 -8.48 26.30 6.76
C GLU A 474 -8.06 25.29 5.68
N ASN A 475 -9.04 24.65 5.01
CA ASN A 475 -8.77 23.62 4.00
C ASN A 475 -8.89 24.16 2.59
N SER A 476 -9.88 25.02 2.32
CA SER A 476 -10.23 25.42 0.95
C SER A 476 -10.45 26.92 0.78
N GLY A 477 -10.51 27.67 1.88
CA GLY A 477 -10.77 29.11 1.86
C GLY A 477 -12.24 29.53 1.87
N TRP A 478 -13.16 28.57 1.73
CA TRP A 478 -14.60 28.77 1.90
C TRP A 478 -15.10 28.20 3.22
N GLU A 479 -16.18 28.77 3.74
CA GLU A 479 -16.74 28.39 5.03
C GLU A 479 -18.24 28.14 4.93
N GLY A 480 -18.71 27.11 5.65
CA GLY A 480 -20.12 26.90 5.90
C GLY A 480 -20.65 25.59 5.32
N ARG A 481 -21.89 25.28 5.63
CA ARG A 481 -22.59 24.08 5.15
C ARG A 481 -23.42 24.41 3.92
N TRP A 482 -23.50 23.51 2.96
CA TRP A 482 -24.38 23.67 1.79
C TRP A 482 -25.87 23.54 2.14
N VAL A 483 -26.20 22.68 3.11
CA VAL A 483 -27.56 22.40 3.57
C VAL A 483 -27.64 22.43 5.09
N GLN A 484 -28.85 22.54 5.65
CA GLN A 484 -29.01 22.61 7.11
C GLN A 484 -28.67 21.33 7.87
N ASN A 485 -28.92 20.16 7.26
CA ASN A 485 -28.57 18.87 7.83
C ASN A 485 -27.52 18.17 6.95
N PRO A 486 -26.22 18.45 7.19
CA PRO A 486 -25.13 17.97 6.34
C PRO A 486 -24.76 16.49 6.57
N ASP A 487 -25.52 15.75 7.38
CA ASP A 487 -25.37 14.30 7.51
C ASP A 487 -26.43 13.53 6.69
N ALA A 488 -27.47 14.21 6.22
CA ALA A 488 -28.57 13.57 5.50
C ALA A 488 -28.34 13.59 3.99
N LEU A 489 -28.24 12.39 3.40
CA LEU A 489 -28.19 12.23 1.96
C LEU A 489 -29.61 12.31 1.38
N ASN A 490 -29.98 13.49 0.91
CA ASN A 490 -31.25 13.76 0.23
C ASN A 490 -31.07 14.93 -0.76
N ASN A 491 -32.14 15.31 -1.45
CA ASN A 491 -32.11 16.37 -2.44
C ASN A 491 -32.09 17.81 -1.86
N ALA A 492 -31.78 17.99 -0.56
CA ALA A 492 -31.78 19.29 0.11
C ALA A 492 -30.88 20.31 -0.59
N PHE A 493 -29.74 19.86 -1.13
CA PHE A 493 -28.80 20.70 -1.87
C PHE A 493 -29.48 21.45 -3.02
N TYR A 494 -30.30 20.77 -3.82
CA TYR A 494 -31.02 21.39 -4.93
C TYR A 494 -32.21 22.21 -4.44
N THR A 495 -32.94 21.76 -3.41
CA THR A 495 -34.09 22.50 -2.89
C THR A 495 -33.68 23.83 -2.25
N ASP A 496 -32.57 23.83 -1.50
CA ASP A 496 -32.07 25.03 -0.83
C ASP A 496 -31.51 26.03 -1.85
N MET A 497 -30.71 25.56 -2.82
CA MET A 497 -30.13 26.41 -3.86
C MET A 497 -31.17 27.27 -4.61
N GLN A 498 -32.33 26.69 -4.94
CA GLN A 498 -33.39 27.38 -5.69
C GLN A 498 -34.41 28.13 -4.83
N ASP A 499 -34.39 27.99 -3.50
CA ASP A 499 -35.37 28.64 -2.63
C ASP A 499 -34.98 30.11 -2.37
N ALA A 500 -35.72 31.02 -3.00
CA ALA A 500 -35.57 32.48 -2.84
C ALA A 500 -35.65 32.95 -1.37
N GLY A 501 -36.23 32.15 -0.47
CA GLY A 501 -36.27 32.39 0.96
C GLY A 501 -34.90 32.45 1.63
N TRP A 502 -33.85 31.88 1.01
CA TRP A 502 -32.46 31.98 1.44
C TRP A 502 -31.85 33.37 1.24
N ARG A 503 -32.41 34.21 0.37
CA ARG A 503 -31.88 35.57 0.12
C ARG A 503 -30.38 35.58 -0.17
N TRP A 504 -29.97 34.75 -1.12
CA TRP A 504 -28.59 34.58 -1.53
C TRP A 504 -27.90 35.92 -1.82
N ILE A 505 -26.76 36.15 -1.17
CA ILE A 505 -25.84 37.24 -1.45
C ILE A 505 -24.51 36.68 -1.96
N HIS A 506 -23.90 37.33 -2.93
CA HIS A 506 -22.54 36.99 -3.34
C HIS A 506 -21.57 37.75 -2.46
N TRP A 507 -20.82 37.02 -1.64
CA TRP A 507 -19.98 37.56 -0.60
C TRP A 507 -18.50 37.39 -0.95
N ASP A 508 -17.74 38.48 -0.76
CA ASP A 508 -16.30 38.54 -0.89
C ASP A 508 -15.63 38.22 0.46
N ASN A 509 -15.03 37.04 0.56
CA ASN A 509 -14.30 36.58 1.75
C ASN A 509 -12.77 36.80 1.65
N THR A 510 -12.31 37.65 0.73
CA THR A 510 -10.87 37.86 0.45
C THR A 510 -10.07 38.34 1.68
N GLU A 511 -10.68 39.12 2.59
CA GLU A 511 -10.01 39.74 3.74
C GLU A 511 -9.42 38.70 4.73
N TYR A 512 -9.98 37.49 4.79
CA TYR A 512 -9.53 36.46 5.72
C TYR A 512 -8.28 35.71 5.27
N LEU A 513 -7.98 35.67 3.96
CA LEU A 513 -6.94 34.81 3.39
C LEU A 513 -5.98 35.49 2.40
N ASN A 514 -6.15 36.79 2.12
CA ASN A 514 -5.33 37.52 1.15
C ASN A 514 -5.33 36.91 -0.27
N VAL A 515 -6.32 36.06 -0.57
CA VAL A 515 -6.61 35.41 -1.84
C VAL A 515 -8.11 35.50 -2.05
N SER A 516 -8.56 35.76 -3.28
CA SER A 516 -9.98 35.99 -3.53
C SER A 516 -10.78 34.70 -3.42
N HIS A 517 -11.76 34.71 -2.51
CA HIS A 517 -12.69 33.60 -2.32
C HIS A 517 -14.10 34.19 -2.26
N PHE A 518 -14.79 34.14 -3.39
CA PHE A 518 -16.21 34.47 -3.44
C PHE A 518 -17.06 33.24 -3.16
N GLN A 519 -18.12 33.42 -2.37
CA GLN A 519 -19.16 32.41 -2.16
C GLN A 519 -20.54 33.05 -2.13
N TRP A 520 -21.57 32.27 -2.42
CA TRP A 520 -22.95 32.66 -2.21
C TRP A 520 -23.36 32.29 -0.79
N GLU A 521 -23.85 33.25 -0.02
CA GLU A 521 -24.37 33.02 1.33
C GLU A 521 -25.88 33.19 1.38
N GLY A 522 -26.55 32.20 1.94
CA GLY A 522 -27.97 32.19 2.21
C GLY A 522 -28.24 32.37 3.70
N SER A 523 -29.19 33.25 4.04
CA SER A 523 -29.68 33.48 5.40
C SER A 523 -31.19 33.25 5.51
N ARG A 524 -31.58 32.15 6.16
CA ARG A 524 -33.00 31.79 6.42
C ARG A 524 -33.20 31.07 7.75
N GLY A 525 -33.01 31.79 8.86
CA GLY A 525 -33.10 31.18 10.20
C GLY A 525 -31.98 30.17 10.49
N GLY A 526 -30.93 30.22 9.67
CA GLY A 526 -29.72 29.42 9.63
C GLY A 526 -28.86 29.91 8.47
N GLU A 527 -27.66 29.34 8.31
CA GLU A 527 -26.69 29.70 7.27
C GLU A 527 -26.56 28.55 6.28
N ALA A 528 -26.53 28.89 4.99
CA ALA A 528 -26.22 28.00 3.88
C ALA A 528 -25.22 28.69 2.96
N MET A 529 -24.36 27.91 2.30
CA MET A 529 -23.41 28.41 1.32
C MET A 529 -23.56 27.69 -0.02
N MET A 530 -23.16 28.34 -1.11
CA MET A 530 -22.94 27.72 -2.43
C MET A 530 -21.67 28.32 -3.06
N LEU A 531 -20.86 27.51 -3.72
CA LEU A 531 -19.74 27.99 -4.52
C LEU A 531 -20.24 28.45 -5.90
N ASN A 532 -19.39 29.08 -6.70
CA ASN A 532 -19.75 29.39 -8.08
C ASN A 532 -19.94 28.11 -8.93
N SER A 533 -19.19 27.06 -8.65
CA SER A 533 -19.42 25.74 -9.25
C SER A 533 -20.80 25.17 -8.94
N ASP A 534 -21.34 25.45 -7.74
CA ASP A 534 -22.66 25.01 -7.32
C ASP A 534 -23.77 25.88 -7.91
N MET A 535 -23.69 27.20 -7.70
CA MET A 535 -24.72 28.13 -8.16
C MET A 535 -24.80 28.20 -9.68
N GLY A 536 -23.71 27.82 -10.37
CA GLY A 536 -23.67 27.64 -11.82
C GLY A 536 -24.63 26.57 -12.35
N LEU A 537 -25.13 25.67 -11.49
CA LEU A 537 -26.16 24.69 -11.87
C LEU A 537 -27.54 25.32 -12.04
N LEU A 538 -27.80 26.42 -11.32
CA LEU A 538 -29.06 27.18 -11.34
C LEU A 538 -28.94 28.40 -12.25
N LEU A 539 -27.85 29.15 -12.13
CA LEU A 539 -27.63 30.44 -12.77
C LEU A 539 -26.56 30.35 -13.85
N ASP A 540 -26.83 30.93 -15.03
CA ASP A 540 -25.89 31.11 -16.12
C ASP A 540 -24.94 32.26 -15.80
N GLN A 541 -24.14 32.03 -14.76
CA GLN A 541 -23.14 32.98 -14.30
C GLN A 541 -21.83 32.81 -15.07
N GLU A 542 -21.19 33.93 -15.32
CA GLU A 542 -19.85 34.02 -15.90
C GLU A 542 -18.91 34.61 -14.84
N PRO A 543 -18.34 33.77 -13.95
CA PRO A 543 -17.44 34.27 -12.92
C PRO A 543 -16.20 34.91 -13.53
N ASN A 544 -15.85 36.09 -13.03
CA ASN A 544 -14.60 36.78 -13.34
C ASN A 544 -13.39 35.96 -12.86
N GLU A 545 -12.18 36.38 -13.25
CA GLU A 545 -10.94 35.66 -12.89
C GLU A 545 -10.70 35.58 -11.36
N ASP A 546 -11.21 36.56 -10.61
CA ASP A 546 -11.16 36.59 -9.15
C ASP A 546 -12.33 35.82 -8.49
N GLY A 547 -13.25 35.25 -9.27
CA GLY A 547 -14.43 34.56 -8.78
C GLY A 547 -15.64 35.47 -8.49
N SER A 548 -15.54 36.79 -8.70
CA SER A 548 -16.71 37.68 -8.60
C SER A 548 -17.72 37.39 -9.71
N VAL A 549 -19.01 37.68 -9.47
CA VAL A 549 -20.09 37.47 -10.44
C VAL A 549 -20.85 38.78 -10.66
N ASP A 550 -21.07 39.15 -11.92
CA ASP A 550 -21.65 40.45 -12.31
C ASP A 550 -23.19 40.51 -12.22
N CYS A 551 -23.86 39.45 -11.75
CA CYS A 551 -25.30 39.34 -11.63
C CYS A 551 -25.73 38.95 -10.21
N ASP A 552 -26.91 39.43 -9.76
CA ASP A 552 -27.51 38.94 -8.52
C ASP A 552 -28.35 37.68 -8.75
N TRP A 553 -28.54 36.88 -7.70
CA TRP A 553 -29.34 35.64 -7.73
C TRP A 553 -30.73 35.82 -8.36
N SER A 554 -31.41 36.92 -8.07
CA SER A 554 -32.78 37.17 -8.54
C SER A 554 -32.92 37.61 -10.00
N VAL A 555 -31.80 37.98 -10.64
CA VAL A 555 -31.79 38.56 -11.99
C VAL A 555 -30.89 37.81 -12.96
N CYS A 556 -29.97 36.97 -12.47
CA CYS A 556 -29.10 36.19 -13.34
C CYS A 556 -29.93 35.24 -14.22
N PRO A 557 -29.59 35.05 -15.51
CA PRO A 557 -30.27 34.09 -16.35
C PRO A 557 -30.15 32.67 -15.78
N PHE A 558 -31.09 31.80 -16.10
CA PHE A 558 -30.99 30.40 -15.68
C PHE A 558 -29.97 29.63 -16.52
N ALA A 559 -29.20 28.76 -15.86
CA ALA A 559 -28.22 27.89 -16.49
C ALA A 559 -28.88 26.87 -17.41
N SER A 560 -28.09 26.31 -18.33
CA SER A 560 -28.51 25.20 -19.21
C SER A 560 -28.93 23.92 -18.45
N THR A 561 -28.53 23.79 -17.18
CA THR A 561 -28.84 22.66 -16.30
C THR A 561 -30.07 22.85 -15.41
N VAL A 562 -30.73 24.01 -15.46
CA VAL A 562 -31.80 24.38 -14.53
C VAL A 562 -32.96 23.38 -14.50
N ASP A 563 -33.30 22.78 -15.64
CA ASP A 563 -34.40 21.80 -15.73
C ASP A 563 -34.07 20.50 -14.96
N ILE A 564 -32.79 20.07 -14.99
CA ILE A 564 -32.32 18.89 -14.25
C ILE A 564 -32.32 19.20 -12.75
N LEU A 565 -31.83 20.39 -12.38
CA LEU A 565 -31.83 20.86 -10.99
C LEU A 565 -33.25 20.92 -10.42
N ASN A 566 -34.19 21.52 -11.15
CA ASN A 566 -35.60 21.61 -10.75
C ASN A 566 -36.22 20.21 -10.55
N GLU A 567 -35.91 19.27 -11.44
CA GLU A 567 -36.38 17.88 -11.32
C GLU A 567 -35.83 17.22 -10.05
N TYR A 568 -34.53 17.34 -9.79
CA TYR A 568 -33.91 16.78 -8.58
C TYR A 568 -34.43 17.44 -7.30
N ALA A 569 -34.66 18.75 -7.30
CA ALA A 569 -35.26 19.44 -6.18
C ALA A 569 -36.70 18.97 -5.90
N PHE A 570 -37.46 18.58 -6.93
CA PHE A 570 -38.83 18.10 -6.76
C PHE A 570 -38.93 16.59 -6.45
N LEU A 571 -38.02 15.78 -7.00
CA LEU A 571 -38.08 14.31 -6.98
C LEU A 571 -36.79 13.71 -6.41
N ASN A 572 -36.75 13.49 -5.10
CA ASN A 572 -35.61 12.87 -4.43
C ASN A 572 -35.23 11.51 -5.04
N ASN A 573 -36.21 10.67 -5.39
CA ASN A 573 -35.95 9.35 -5.96
C ASN A 573 -35.32 9.39 -7.35
N VAL A 574 -35.66 10.40 -8.15
CA VAL A 574 -35.02 10.61 -9.45
C VAL A 574 -33.55 11.00 -9.26
N TRP A 575 -33.28 11.91 -8.32
CA TRP A 575 -31.90 12.25 -7.98
C TRP A 575 -31.13 11.04 -7.44
N ILE A 576 -31.67 10.28 -6.48
CA ILE A 576 -31.01 9.11 -5.89
C ILE A 576 -30.67 8.06 -6.94
N ARG A 577 -31.57 7.80 -7.90
CA ARG A 577 -31.29 6.90 -9.03
C ARG A 577 -30.10 7.38 -9.87
N ASP A 578 -30.10 8.65 -10.25
CA ASP A 578 -29.08 9.20 -11.14
C ASP A 578 -27.74 9.40 -10.41
N PHE A 579 -27.77 9.77 -9.12
CA PHE A 579 -26.63 9.78 -8.20
C PHE A 579 -26.03 8.38 -8.06
N THR A 580 -26.84 7.34 -7.86
CA THR A 580 -26.36 5.94 -7.78
C THR A 580 -25.55 5.57 -9.03
N GLY A 581 -26.07 5.89 -10.21
CA GLY A 581 -25.38 5.61 -11.48
C GLY A 581 -24.06 6.38 -11.63
N ALA A 582 -24.07 7.68 -11.33
CA ALA A 582 -22.87 8.53 -11.39
C ALA A 582 -21.83 8.09 -10.35
N PHE A 583 -22.25 7.85 -9.11
CA PHE A 583 -21.37 7.45 -8.02
C PHE A 583 -20.75 6.06 -8.27
N GLN A 584 -21.51 5.10 -8.78
CA GLN A 584 -20.97 3.80 -9.20
C GLN A 584 -19.86 3.96 -10.24
N LYS A 585 -20.08 4.82 -11.24
CA LYS A 585 -19.10 5.09 -12.31
C LYS A 585 -17.85 5.82 -11.79
N LEU A 586 -18.01 6.70 -10.80
CA LEU A 586 -16.91 7.35 -10.10
C LEU A 586 -16.03 6.32 -9.37
N ILE A 587 -16.63 5.46 -8.54
CA ILE A 587 -15.86 4.50 -7.72
C ILE A 587 -15.25 3.36 -8.55
N GLU A 588 -15.74 3.11 -9.75
CA GLU A 588 -15.17 2.15 -10.71
C GLU A 588 -14.20 2.80 -11.72
N ASN A 589 -13.85 4.08 -11.53
CA ASN A 589 -13.03 4.81 -12.49
C ASN A 589 -11.70 4.08 -12.77
N LYS A 590 -11.32 4.01 -14.05
CA LYS A 590 -10.09 3.36 -14.56
C LYS A 590 -9.93 1.86 -14.19
N ASN A 591 -10.92 1.22 -13.59
CA ASN A 591 -10.87 -0.17 -13.13
C ASN A 591 -11.90 -1.03 -13.88
N SER A 592 -11.43 -1.99 -14.68
CA SER A 592 -12.29 -2.80 -15.57
C SER A 592 -12.43 -4.28 -15.17
N ASN A 593 -11.60 -4.77 -14.25
CA ASN A 593 -11.52 -6.19 -13.86
C ASN A 593 -11.94 -6.44 -12.41
N LEU A 594 -13.00 -5.78 -11.95
CA LEU A 594 -13.46 -5.90 -10.57
C LEU A 594 -14.39 -7.10 -10.37
N ALA A 595 -14.21 -7.81 -9.25
CA ALA A 595 -14.96 -9.00 -8.87
C ALA A 595 -16.06 -8.67 -7.84
N LEU A 596 -17.14 -9.45 -7.84
CA LEU A 596 -18.14 -9.41 -6.76
C LEU A 596 -17.65 -10.26 -5.58
N PRO A 597 -17.93 -9.84 -4.33
CA PRO A 597 -17.76 -10.69 -3.17
C PRO A 597 -18.55 -12.00 -3.33
N THR A 598 -17.98 -13.09 -2.84
CA THR A 598 -18.63 -14.41 -2.86
C THR A 598 -19.67 -14.52 -1.74
N PRO A 599 -20.80 -15.21 -1.98
CA PRO A 599 -21.86 -15.38 -0.98
C PRO A 599 -21.41 -16.02 0.33
#